data_AF-A0AAE3D557-F1
#
_entry.id   AF-A0AAE3D557-F1
#
_cell.length_a   1.000
_cell.length_b   1.000
_cell.length_c   1.000
_cell.angle_alpha   90.00
_cell.angle_beta   90.00
_cell.angle_gamma   90.00
#
_symmetry.space_group_name_H-M   'P 1'
#
loop_
_entity.id
_entity.type
_entity.pdbx_description
1 polymer ?
#
loop_
_entity_poly.entity_id
_entity_poly.type
_entity_poly.pdbx_seq_one_letter_code
_entity_poly.pdbx_strand_id
1 'polypeptide(L)'
;MNLVITISRRFGTGASLIAQELSEKLGVPVYDKAYIEHELDDDSYATEAEVIKGLAEHPCIILGRCASEILKDQPNVFNVYVCADKEDRIERIMKKESLSHDEAKEMLEKNDAERAAYYYENTGKVWGDVNNYHMILDTTKLGIENCADILIRYFERVEII
;
A
#
# COMPACT_ATOMS: atom_id res chain seq x y z
N MET A 1 -2.61 -14.72 16.23
CA MET A 1 -2.99 -13.67 15.27
C MET A 1 -2.08 -13.80 14.07
N ASN A 2 -2.61 -14.00 12.86
CA ASN A 2 -1.79 -14.06 11.63
C ASN A 2 -2.25 -13.00 10.62
N LEU A 3 -2.57 -11.79 11.08
CA LEU A 3 -3.09 -10.73 10.20
C LEU A 3 -1.98 -10.19 9.30
N VAL A 4 -2.18 -10.30 7.99
CA VAL A 4 -1.33 -9.67 6.98
C VAL A 4 -2.11 -8.54 6.34
N ILE A 5 -1.53 -7.35 6.26
CA ILE A 5 -2.19 -6.16 5.71
C ILE A 5 -1.44 -5.76 4.45
N THR A 6 -2.12 -5.72 3.30
CA THR A 6 -1.53 -5.15 2.09
C THR A 6 -2.04 -3.74 1.86
N ILE A 7 -1.16 -2.84 1.44
CA ILE A 7 -1.50 -1.44 1.20
C ILE A 7 -1.09 -1.06 -0.22
N SER A 8 -2.09 -0.98 -1.10
CA SER A 8 -1.99 -0.34 -2.41
C SER A 8 -2.31 1.15 -2.29
N ARG A 9 -1.72 1.99 -3.15
CA ARG A 9 -1.82 3.45 -2.98
C ARG A 9 -1.45 4.25 -4.22
N ARG A 10 -2.16 5.37 -4.44
CA ARG A 10 -1.65 6.42 -5.33
C ARG A 10 -0.45 7.15 -4.73
N PHE A 11 0.40 7.74 -5.56
CA PHE A 11 1.54 8.54 -5.12
C PHE A 11 1.07 9.83 -4.41
N GLY A 12 1.80 10.28 -3.39
CA GLY A 12 1.45 11.46 -2.59
C GLY A 12 0.30 11.28 -1.59
N THR A 13 -0.18 10.06 -1.35
CA THR A 13 -1.34 9.80 -0.46
C THR A 13 -1.03 9.76 1.03
N GLY A 14 0.24 9.58 1.42
CA GLY A 14 0.64 9.38 2.82
C GLY A 14 0.63 7.93 3.30
N ALA A 15 0.39 6.95 2.41
CA ALA A 15 0.28 5.54 2.79
C ALA A 15 1.47 4.97 3.59
N SER A 16 2.70 5.44 3.33
CA SER A 16 3.87 5.01 4.10
C SER A 16 3.81 5.45 5.57
N LEU A 17 3.25 6.64 5.85
CA LEU A 17 3.05 7.13 7.21
C LEU A 17 1.96 6.32 7.92
N ILE A 18 0.87 6.02 7.20
CA ILE A 18 -0.21 5.16 7.71
C ILE A 18 0.33 3.77 8.07
N ALA A 19 1.16 3.18 7.20
CA ALA A 19 1.76 1.88 7.45
C ALA A 19 2.70 1.87 8.66
N GLN A 20 3.51 2.92 8.84
CA GLN A 20 4.39 3.07 9.99
C GLN A 20 3.60 3.21 11.30
N GLU A 21 2.60 4.09 11.32
CA GLU A 21 1.75 4.27 12.51
C GLU A 21 0.98 2.97 12.85
N LEU A 22 0.46 2.28 11.85
CA LEU A 22 -0.24 1.00 12.05
C LEU A 22 0.71 -0.10 12.54
N SER A 23 1.94 -0.12 12.04
CA SER A 23 3.02 -1.02 12.50
C SER A 23 3.32 -0.83 13.97
N GLU A 24 3.45 0.42 14.44
CA GLU A 24 3.68 0.74 15.84
C GLU A 24 2.52 0.26 16.73
N LYS A 25 1.27 0.48 16.31
CA LYS A 25 0.08 0.08 17.07
C LYS A 25 -0.08 -1.44 17.16
N LEU A 26 0.25 -2.17 16.09
CA LEU A 26 0.09 -3.63 16.02
C LEU A 26 1.34 -4.41 16.47
N GLY A 27 2.50 -3.76 16.55
CA GLY A 27 3.78 -4.42 16.82
C GLY A 27 4.24 -5.36 15.70
N VAL A 28 3.96 -5.02 14.44
CA VAL A 28 4.27 -5.86 13.26
C VAL A 28 5.17 -5.11 12.26
N PRO A 29 6.05 -5.78 11.51
CA PRO A 29 6.95 -5.11 10.56
C PRO A 29 6.22 -4.56 9.32
N VAL A 30 6.84 -3.57 8.67
CA VAL A 30 6.45 -3.06 7.35
C VAL A 30 7.49 -3.48 6.31
N TYR A 31 7.02 -4.09 5.22
CA TYR A 31 7.83 -4.45 4.07
C TYR A 31 7.42 -3.61 2.87
N ASP A 32 8.36 -2.84 2.34
CA ASP A 32 8.14 -1.98 1.17
C ASP A 32 8.92 -2.46 -0.06
N LYS A 33 8.93 -1.63 -1.10
CA LYS A 33 9.63 -1.92 -2.35
C LYS A 33 11.12 -2.19 -2.12
N ALA A 34 11.78 -1.39 -1.28
CA ALA A 34 13.24 -1.47 -1.09
C ALA A 34 13.61 -2.72 -0.29
N TYR A 35 12.82 -3.08 0.71
CA TYR A 35 13.01 -4.32 1.45
C TYR A 35 12.84 -5.54 0.53
N ILE A 36 11.75 -5.59 -0.24
CA ILE A 36 11.49 -6.74 -1.12
C ILE A 36 12.57 -6.85 -2.19
N GLU A 37 12.99 -5.74 -2.83
CA GLU A 37 14.09 -5.76 -3.81
C GLU A 37 15.43 -6.21 -3.23
N HIS A 38 15.67 -6.01 -1.93
CA HIS A 38 16.89 -6.50 -1.26
C HIS A 38 16.88 -8.01 -1.07
N GLU A 39 15.71 -8.62 -0.87
CA GLU A 39 15.54 -10.06 -0.68
C GLU A 39 15.44 -10.84 -2.01
N LEU A 40 15.41 -10.13 -3.14
CA LEU A 40 15.31 -10.73 -4.47
C LEU A 40 16.68 -11.17 -5.00
N ASP A 41 16.77 -12.44 -5.41
CA ASP A 41 17.92 -12.96 -6.17
C ASP A 41 17.85 -12.57 -7.66
N ASP A 42 16.65 -12.30 -8.18
CA ASP A 42 16.39 -11.79 -9.53
C ASP A 42 15.15 -10.90 -9.59
N ASP A 43 15.00 -10.15 -10.70
CA ASP A 43 13.88 -9.21 -10.90
C ASP A 43 12.60 -9.88 -11.45
N SER A 44 12.44 -11.20 -11.28
CA SER A 44 11.25 -11.89 -11.80
C SER A 44 10.06 -11.77 -10.84
N TYR A 45 8.86 -11.61 -11.42
CA TYR A 45 7.62 -11.55 -10.65
C TYR A 45 7.34 -12.84 -9.85
N ALA A 46 7.84 -13.99 -10.32
CA ALA A 46 7.70 -15.26 -9.62
C ALA A 46 8.47 -15.25 -8.29
N THR A 47 9.74 -14.81 -8.32
CA THR A 47 10.58 -14.67 -7.13
C THR A 47 9.97 -13.66 -6.15
N GLU A 48 9.47 -12.53 -6.66
CA GLU A 48 8.78 -11.52 -5.83
C GLU A 48 7.54 -12.10 -5.13
N ALA A 49 6.76 -12.92 -5.83
CA ALA A 49 5.60 -13.60 -5.26
C ALA A 49 5.98 -14.63 -4.19
N GLU A 50 7.10 -15.32 -4.34
CA GLU A 50 7.61 -16.26 -3.32
C GLU A 50 8.07 -15.52 -2.06
N VAL A 51 8.84 -14.43 -2.21
CA VAL A 51 9.25 -13.58 -1.08
C VAL A 51 8.03 -13.05 -0.34
N ILE A 52 7.05 -12.48 -1.04
CA ILE A 52 5.83 -11.93 -0.43
C ILE A 52 5.04 -13.01 0.31
N LYS A 53 4.95 -14.23 -0.24
CA LYS A 53 4.29 -15.35 0.44
C LYS A 53 5.02 -15.77 1.72
N GLY A 54 6.35 -15.81 1.70
CA GLY A 54 7.17 -16.11 2.87
C GLY A 54 7.01 -15.05 3.97
N LEU A 55 7.04 -13.77 3.61
CA LEU A 55 6.79 -12.68 4.57
C LEU A 55 5.40 -12.76 5.20
N ALA A 56 4.39 -13.19 4.43
CA ALA A 56 3.01 -13.35 4.88
C ALA A 56 2.76 -14.59 5.77
N GLU A 57 3.77 -15.44 6.01
CA GLU A 57 3.68 -16.51 7.01
C GLU A 57 3.60 -15.97 8.46
N HIS A 58 3.94 -14.70 8.65
CA HIS A 58 3.87 -13.99 9.91
C HIS A 58 3.08 -12.67 9.77
N PRO A 59 2.51 -12.14 10.88
CA PRO A 59 1.85 -10.85 10.86
C PRO A 59 2.77 -9.74 10.33
N CYS A 60 2.31 -9.02 9.32
CA CYS A 60 3.08 -7.93 8.71
C CYS A 60 2.20 -6.97 7.91
N ILE A 61 2.79 -5.85 7.50
CA ILE A 61 2.21 -4.89 6.57
C ILE A 61 3.07 -4.87 5.30
N ILE A 62 2.47 -5.02 4.12
CA ILE A 62 3.18 -5.05 2.83
C ILE A 62 2.70 -3.91 1.93
N LEU A 63 3.62 -3.06 1.46
CA LEU A 63 3.33 -1.87 0.67
C LEU A 63 3.46 -2.10 -0.84
N GLY A 64 2.36 -2.47 -1.50
CA GLY A 64 2.25 -2.57 -2.96
C GLY A 64 2.72 -3.91 -3.51
N ARG A 65 3.54 -3.89 -4.58
CA ARG A 65 4.22 -5.09 -5.09
C ARG A 65 3.28 -6.22 -5.49
N CYS A 66 2.10 -5.84 -6.00
CA CYS A 66 0.99 -6.76 -6.28
C CYS A 66 0.60 -7.67 -5.10
N ALA A 67 0.99 -7.36 -3.85
CA ALA A 67 0.78 -8.24 -2.70
C ALA A 67 -0.70 -8.58 -2.49
N SER A 68 -1.59 -7.62 -2.77
CA SER A 68 -3.04 -7.84 -2.72
C SER A 68 -3.54 -8.92 -3.67
N GLU A 69 -2.90 -9.07 -4.85
CA GLU A 69 -3.22 -10.11 -5.83
C GLU A 69 -2.50 -11.42 -5.51
N ILE A 70 -1.21 -11.35 -5.15
CA ILE A 70 -0.38 -12.51 -4.82
C ILE A 70 -0.98 -13.30 -3.65
N LEU A 71 -1.54 -12.58 -2.68
CA LEU A 71 -2.08 -13.14 -1.45
C LEU A 71 -3.62 -13.22 -1.43
N LYS A 72 -4.29 -13.02 -2.57
CA LYS A 72 -5.77 -12.90 -2.65
C LYS A 72 -6.55 -14.09 -2.09
N ASP A 73 -5.97 -15.29 -2.15
CA ASP A 73 -6.62 -16.53 -1.71
C ASP A 73 -6.30 -16.86 -0.24
N GLN A 74 -5.54 -16.02 0.46
CA GLN A 74 -5.22 -16.21 1.87
C GLN A 74 -6.30 -15.59 2.77
N PRO A 75 -6.91 -16.37 3.66
CA PRO A 75 -8.04 -15.89 4.49
C PRO A 75 -7.63 -14.87 5.55
N ASN A 76 -6.33 -14.75 5.85
CA ASN A 76 -5.77 -13.89 6.88
C ASN A 76 -5.24 -12.55 6.34
N VAL A 77 -5.58 -12.21 5.09
CA VAL A 77 -5.08 -11.01 4.41
C VAL A 77 -6.15 -9.93 4.32
N PHE A 78 -5.80 -8.70 4.71
CA PHE A 78 -6.65 -7.53 4.59
C PHE A 78 -6.06 -6.53 3.58
N ASN A 79 -6.74 -6.33 2.45
CA ASN A 79 -6.30 -5.47 1.35
C ASN A 79 -6.86 -4.05 1.50
N VAL A 80 -5.97 -3.06 1.65
CA VAL A 80 -6.30 -1.64 1.77
C VAL A 80 -5.84 -0.89 0.52
N TYR A 81 -6.67 0.03 0.04
CA TYR A 81 -6.29 1.02 -0.97
C TYR A 81 -6.33 2.42 -0.38
N VAL A 82 -5.24 3.17 -0.52
CA VAL A 82 -5.15 4.57 -0.08
C VAL A 82 -5.23 5.49 -1.29
N CYS A 83 -6.19 6.40 -1.28
CA CYS A 83 -6.40 7.42 -2.29
C CYS A 83 -6.50 8.82 -1.67
N ALA A 84 -6.51 9.83 -2.52
CA ALA A 84 -6.77 11.23 -2.19
C ALA A 84 -7.06 11.99 -3.49
N ASP A 85 -7.63 13.18 -3.34
CA ASP A 85 -7.74 14.17 -4.41
C ASP A 85 -6.35 14.44 -5.04
N LYS A 86 -6.33 14.77 -6.33
CA LYS A 86 -5.08 14.97 -7.06
C LYS A 86 -4.31 16.18 -6.53
N GLU A 87 -4.98 17.29 -6.24
CA GLU A 87 -4.32 18.51 -5.79
C GLU A 87 -3.73 18.35 -4.38
N ASP A 88 -4.44 17.70 -3.47
CA ASP A 88 -3.90 17.40 -2.13
C ASP A 88 -2.62 16.54 -2.20
N ARG A 89 -2.57 15.59 -3.14
CA ARG A 89 -1.38 14.77 -3.39
C ARG A 89 -0.24 15.60 -3.95
N ILE A 90 -0.51 16.49 -4.90
CA ILE A 90 0.48 17.41 -5.47
C ILE A 90 1.05 18.30 -4.37
N GLU A 91 0.22 18.95 -3.55
CA GLU A 91 0.69 19.81 -2.46
C GLU A 91 1.59 19.07 -1.47
N ARG A 92 1.26 17.82 -1.13
CA ARG A 92 2.09 16.99 -0.24
C ARG A 92 3.44 16.69 -0.88
N ILE A 93 3.48 16.37 -2.17
CA ILE A 93 4.71 16.11 -2.91
C ILE A 93 5.57 17.38 -3.00
N MET A 94 4.97 18.53 -3.33
CA MET A 94 5.66 19.83 -3.35
C MET A 94 6.36 20.11 -2.03
N LYS A 95 5.64 19.94 -0.90
CA LYS A 95 6.18 20.19 0.45
C LYS A 95 7.30 19.20 0.81
N LYS A 96 7.12 17.92 0.47
CA LYS A 96 8.07 16.86 0.82
C LYS A 96 9.37 16.93 0.01
N GLU A 97 9.27 17.17 -1.29
CA GLU A 97 10.39 17.14 -2.22
C GLU A 97 10.92 18.55 -2.58
N SER A 98 10.32 19.60 -2.02
CA SER A 98 10.62 21.02 -2.34
C SER A 98 10.53 21.34 -3.84
N LEU A 99 9.47 20.86 -4.49
CA LEU A 99 9.22 21.00 -5.92
C LEU A 99 8.17 22.08 -6.21
N SER A 100 8.20 22.62 -7.44
CA SER A 100 7.08 23.39 -7.99
C SER A 100 5.85 22.51 -8.21
N HIS A 101 4.70 23.15 -8.44
CA HIS A 101 3.44 22.43 -8.72
C HIS A 101 3.55 21.54 -9.96
N ASP A 102 4.10 22.06 -11.06
CA ASP A 102 4.26 21.32 -12.31
C ASP A 102 5.20 20.12 -12.16
N GLU A 103 6.35 20.29 -11.48
CA GLU A 103 7.28 19.18 -11.21
C GLU A 103 6.66 18.11 -10.32
N ALA A 104 5.93 18.50 -9.27
CA ALA A 104 5.24 17.57 -8.38
C ALA A 104 4.10 16.82 -9.10
N LYS A 105 3.39 17.49 -10.00
CA LYS A 105 2.35 16.90 -10.85
C LYS A 105 2.95 15.89 -11.82
N GLU A 106 4.04 16.22 -12.51
CA GLU A 106 4.74 15.30 -13.41
C GLU A 106 5.24 14.06 -12.67
N MET A 107 5.85 14.26 -11.49
CA MET A 107 6.28 13.16 -10.63
C MET A 107 5.12 12.25 -10.21
N LEU A 108 3.97 12.84 -9.84
CA LEU A 108 2.76 12.10 -9.49
C LEU A 108 2.25 11.26 -10.66
N GLU A 109 2.07 11.88 -11.83
CA GLU A 109 1.55 11.21 -13.01
C GLU A 109 2.45 10.07 -13.47
N LYS A 110 3.78 10.30 -13.46
CA LYS A 110 4.77 9.26 -13.75
C LYS A 110 4.67 8.08 -12.78
N ASN A 111 4.68 8.35 -11.47
CA ASN A 111 4.63 7.28 -10.46
C ASN A 111 3.32 6.49 -10.49
N ASP A 112 2.18 7.15 -10.68
CA ASP A 112 0.88 6.47 -10.78
C ASP A 112 0.82 5.63 -12.08
N ALA A 113 1.36 6.11 -13.19
CA ALA A 113 1.42 5.38 -14.44
C ALA A 113 2.34 4.14 -14.35
N GLU A 114 3.54 4.27 -13.76
CA GLU A 114 4.46 3.16 -13.54
C GLU A 114 3.84 2.06 -12.66
N ARG A 115 3.13 2.45 -11.59
CA ARG A 115 2.43 1.49 -10.72
C ARG A 115 1.29 0.78 -11.43
N ALA A 116 0.52 1.51 -12.25
CA ALA A 116 -0.57 0.93 -13.03
C ALA A 116 -0.04 -0.06 -14.07
N ALA A 117 1.02 0.30 -14.80
CA ALA A 117 1.67 -0.56 -15.78
C ALA A 117 2.22 -1.82 -15.12
N TYR A 118 3.03 -1.67 -14.06
CA TYR A 118 3.57 -2.81 -13.31
C TYR A 118 2.47 -3.75 -12.80
N TYR A 119 1.38 -3.21 -12.25
CA TYR A 119 0.27 -4.05 -11.77
C TYR A 119 -0.42 -4.78 -12.93
N TYR A 120 -0.70 -4.10 -14.04
CA TYR A 120 -1.36 -4.69 -15.20
C TYR A 120 -0.49 -5.77 -15.88
N GLU A 121 0.80 -5.49 -16.08
CA GLU A 121 1.74 -6.43 -16.71
C GLU A 121 1.84 -7.76 -15.93
N ASN A 122 1.81 -7.69 -14.60
CA ASN A 122 1.98 -8.86 -13.74
C ASN A 122 0.66 -9.58 -13.38
N THR A 123 -0.48 -8.89 -13.44
CA THR A 123 -1.77 -9.45 -12.97
C THR A 123 -2.86 -9.51 -14.03
N GLY A 124 -2.70 -8.78 -15.13
CA GLY A 124 -3.75 -8.56 -16.14
C GLY A 124 -4.94 -7.73 -15.65
N LYS A 125 -4.87 -7.15 -14.44
CA LYS A 125 -5.98 -6.43 -13.80
C LYS A 125 -5.77 -4.92 -13.77
N VAL A 126 -6.87 -4.19 -13.61
CA VAL A 126 -6.84 -2.74 -13.46
C VAL A 126 -6.45 -2.36 -12.03
N TRP A 127 -5.40 -1.56 -11.91
CA TRP A 127 -4.96 -1.04 -10.63
C TRP A 127 -5.98 -0.03 -10.06
N GLY A 128 -6.35 -0.20 -8.78
CA GLY A 128 -7.35 0.66 -8.14
C GLY A 128 -8.81 0.27 -8.44
N ASP A 129 -9.06 -0.90 -9.04
CA ASP A 129 -10.42 -1.46 -9.09
C ASP A 129 -10.92 -1.75 -7.67
N VAL A 130 -12.05 -1.14 -7.30
CA VAL A 130 -12.65 -1.20 -5.98
C VAL A 130 -12.98 -2.62 -5.52
N ASN A 131 -13.17 -3.56 -6.46
CA ASN A 131 -13.49 -4.94 -6.14
C ASN A 131 -12.29 -5.75 -5.61
N ASN A 132 -11.07 -5.20 -5.68
CA ASN A 132 -9.84 -5.87 -5.25
C ASN A 132 -9.42 -5.50 -3.82
N TYR A 133 -10.19 -4.68 -3.10
CA TYR A 133 -9.81 -4.15 -1.79
C TYR A 133 -10.95 -4.31 -0.77
N HIS A 134 -10.58 -4.62 0.46
CA HIS A 134 -11.52 -4.72 1.58
C HIS A 134 -11.86 -3.35 2.18
N MET A 135 -10.92 -2.39 2.08
CA MET A 135 -11.15 -1.02 2.55
C MET A 135 -10.43 0.00 1.67
N ILE A 136 -11.10 1.11 1.38
CA ILE A 136 -10.54 2.26 0.68
C ILE A 136 -10.50 3.45 1.64
N LEU A 137 -9.32 4.04 1.81
CA LEU A 137 -9.08 5.19 2.68
C LEU A 137 -8.78 6.42 1.83
N ASP A 138 -9.68 7.42 1.89
CA ASP A 138 -9.49 8.72 1.23
C ASP A 138 -8.85 9.72 2.19
N THR A 139 -7.54 9.97 2.03
CA THR A 139 -6.79 10.86 2.91
C THR A 139 -7.04 12.34 2.66
N THR A 140 -7.82 12.71 1.64
CA THR A 140 -8.37 14.08 1.52
C THR A 140 -9.45 14.33 2.57
N LYS A 141 -10.29 13.33 2.82
CA LYS A 141 -11.41 13.45 3.76
C LYS A 141 -11.04 13.07 5.17
N LEU A 142 -10.25 12.02 5.31
CA LEU A 142 -9.94 11.43 6.59
C LEU A 142 -8.75 12.08 7.29
N GLY A 143 -7.84 12.74 6.55
CA GLY A 143 -6.50 13.02 7.07
C GLY A 143 -5.66 11.74 7.14
N ILE A 144 -4.33 11.89 7.12
CA ILE A 144 -3.40 10.75 7.13
C ILE A 144 -3.37 10.13 8.53
N GLU A 145 -3.34 10.99 9.55
CA GLU A 145 -3.23 10.69 10.97
C GLU A 145 -4.40 9.88 11.54
N ASN A 146 -5.57 9.90 10.88
CA ASN A 146 -6.74 9.16 11.37
C ASN A 146 -6.84 7.75 10.75
N CYS A 147 -6.07 7.47 9.70
CA CYS A 147 -6.24 6.25 8.90
C CYS A 147 -5.81 4.98 9.66
N ALA A 148 -4.73 5.04 10.42
CA ALA A 148 -4.29 3.90 11.23
C ALA A 148 -5.33 3.57 12.32
N ASP A 149 -5.86 4.58 13.00
CA ASP A 149 -6.91 4.39 14.03
C ASP A 149 -8.21 3.82 13.45
N ILE A 150 -8.59 4.23 12.24
CA ILE A 150 -9.76 3.67 11.54
C ILE A 150 -9.56 2.17 11.29
N LEU A 151 -8.38 1.76 10.84
CA LEU A 151 -8.04 0.35 10.62
C LEU A 151 -8.05 -0.44 11.93
N ILE A 152 -7.43 0.07 12.99
CA ILE A 152 -7.45 -0.54 14.33
C ILE A 152 -8.89 -0.76 14.80
N ARG A 153 -9.72 0.29 14.78
CA ARG A 153 -11.12 0.19 15.22
C ARG A 153 -11.92 -0.81 14.40
N TYR A 154 -11.66 -0.89 13.10
CA TYR A 154 -12.28 -1.92 12.26
C TYR A 154 -11.88 -3.31 12.72
N PHE A 155 -10.57 -3.57 12.88
CA PHE A 155 -10.05 -4.87 13.29
C PHE A 155 -10.55 -5.31 14.66
N GLU A 156 -10.61 -4.40 15.65
CA GLU A 156 -11.22 -4.65 16.96
C GLU A 156 -12.71 -5.00 16.82
N ARG A 157 -13.44 -4.25 15.99
CA ARG A 157 -14.90 -4.42 15.82
C ARG A 157 -15.26 -5.78 15.22
N VAL A 158 -14.40 -6.33 14.36
CA VAL A 158 -14.58 -7.63 13.71
C VAL A 158 -13.79 -8.75 14.39
N GLU A 159 -13.25 -8.51 15.58
CA GLU A 159 -12.55 -9.50 16.41
C GLU A 159 -11.35 -10.17 15.72
N ILE A 160 -10.66 -9.41 14.85
CA ILE A 160 -9.38 -9.84 14.24
C ILE A 160 -8.21 -9.63 15.23
N ILE A 161 -8.28 -8.55 16.01
CA ILE A 161 -7.32 -8.17 17.06
C ILE A 161 -8.01 -7.96 18.41
#